data_AF-A0A645DR91-F1
#
_entry.id   AF-A0A645DR91-F1
#
_cell.length_a   1.000
_cell.length_b   1.000
_cell.length_c   1.000
_cell.angle_alpha   90.00
_cell.angle_beta   90.00
_cell.angle_gamma   90.00
#
_symmetry.space_group_name_H-M   'P 1'
#
loop_
_entity.id
_entity.type
_entity.pdbx_description
1 polymer ?
#
loop_
_entity_poly.entity_id
_entity_poly.type
_entity_poly.pdbx_seq_one_letter_code
_entity_poly.pdbx_strand_id
1 'polypeptide(L)'
;MRMNKDVTTPISKEVKRLYSLSGEVCFAYTKTTLFKVARITYELFEDESYQYLFEPYYDVVDGLEPVDWGGIPGIDLTLRKDCYYRVGVIPTFISERTPSPNRVNLHEELRSANLDHLNRLQWLINTDTVYTGDKLIVEKDGFNNFSHISTRSAQWRALSILQLLGMRLPIDIQGIHFDDSERSTLIRAYLLEYEFLATKRRVNQDRGQMEARERGVYTGRKPIEVSIPLLAEVRDRLASGHITLKEALQVTKLSKATLYRRFNELKESQNK
;
A
#
# COMPACT_ATOMS: atom_id res chain seq x y z
N MET A 1 29.39 -11.21 23.98
CA MET A 1 29.02 -10.77 22.63
C MET A 1 29.67 -9.41 22.42
N ARG A 2 30.75 -9.31 21.62
CA ARG A 2 31.41 -8.01 21.37
C ARG A 2 30.46 -7.18 20.51
N MET A 3 29.85 -6.14 21.07
CA MET A 3 29.11 -5.16 20.28
C MET A 3 30.09 -4.53 19.30
N ASN A 4 29.86 -4.70 17.99
CA ASN A 4 30.52 -3.88 16.99
C ASN A 4 30.18 -2.42 17.32
N LYS A 5 31.20 -1.63 17.67
CA LYS A 5 31.02 -0.22 18.08
C LYS A 5 30.64 0.69 16.89
N ASP A 6 30.84 0.19 15.67
CA ASP A 6 30.50 0.91 14.46
C ASP A 6 29.56 0.06 13.61
N VAL A 7 28.31 0.50 13.53
CA VAL A 7 27.26 -0.12 12.70
C VAL A 7 27.14 0.55 11.33
N THR A 8 27.95 1.57 11.07
CA THR A 8 27.86 2.43 9.87
C THR A 8 29.05 2.30 8.93
N THR A 9 30.13 1.63 9.36
CA THR A 9 31.27 1.28 8.53
C THR A 9 31.03 -0.07 7.87
N PRO A 10 31.16 -0.18 6.53
CA PRO A 10 30.92 -1.43 5.81
C PRO A 10 31.89 -2.55 6.22
N ILE A 11 31.43 -3.79 6.10
CA ILE A 11 32.27 -4.98 6.27
C ILE A 11 33.41 -4.95 5.23
N SER A 12 34.62 -5.34 5.67
CA SER A 12 35.82 -5.33 4.83
C SER A 12 35.65 -6.17 3.57
N LYS A 13 36.16 -5.67 2.44
CA LYS A 13 36.17 -6.38 1.15
C LYS A 13 37.00 -7.66 1.17
N GLU A 14 37.83 -7.86 2.20
CA GLU A 14 38.61 -9.09 2.40
C GLU A 14 37.72 -10.28 2.80
N VAL A 15 36.56 -10.01 3.42
CA VAL A 15 35.58 -11.06 3.73
C VAL A 15 34.71 -11.29 2.51
N LYS A 16 34.65 -12.53 2.04
CA LYS A 16 33.88 -12.88 0.85
C LYS A 16 32.37 -12.87 1.15
N ARG A 17 31.63 -12.18 0.28
CA ARG A 17 30.16 -12.14 0.29
C ARG A 17 29.60 -13.48 -0.20
N LEU A 18 28.82 -14.15 0.64
CA LEU A 18 28.14 -15.40 0.33
C LEU A 18 26.82 -15.19 -0.42
N TYR A 19 26.04 -14.20 0.03
CA TYR A 19 24.70 -13.98 -0.46
C TYR A 19 24.38 -12.49 -0.48
N SER A 20 23.60 -12.07 -1.47
CA SER A 20 23.13 -10.69 -1.63
C SER A 20 21.69 -10.70 -2.12
N LEU A 21 20.87 -9.85 -1.54
CA LEU A 21 19.48 -9.62 -1.96
C LEU A 21 19.21 -8.13 -2.01
N SER A 22 18.60 -7.66 -3.09
CA SER A 22 18.22 -6.26 -3.25
C SER A 22 16.70 -6.12 -3.39
N GLY A 23 16.20 -4.96 -2.98
CA GLY A 23 14.82 -4.51 -3.17
C GLY A 23 14.77 -2.99 -3.33
N GLU A 24 13.58 -2.51 -3.67
CA GLU A 24 13.29 -1.09 -3.88
C GLU A 24 12.36 -0.61 -2.75
N VAL A 25 12.84 0.31 -1.91
CA VAL A 25 11.97 0.98 -0.94
C VAL A 25 11.11 1.97 -1.69
N CYS A 26 9.79 1.79 -1.63
CA CYS A 26 8.82 2.61 -2.34
C CYS A 26 7.88 3.34 -1.38
N PHE A 27 7.67 4.64 -1.59
CA PHE A 27 6.59 5.41 -1.00
C PHE A 27 5.29 5.23 -1.79
N ALA A 28 4.25 4.72 -1.14
CA ALA A 28 2.93 4.55 -1.70
C ALA A 28 2.12 5.85 -1.64
N TYR A 29 2.34 6.72 -2.63
CA TYR A 29 1.62 8.00 -2.76
C TYR A 29 0.11 7.78 -2.95
N THR A 30 -0.27 6.84 -3.83
CA THR A 30 -1.64 6.32 -3.92
C THR A 30 -1.63 4.80 -3.84
N LYS A 31 -2.80 4.15 -3.88
CA LYS A 31 -2.88 2.68 -3.91
C LYS A 31 -2.14 2.04 -5.09
N THR A 32 -1.96 2.77 -6.18
CA THR A 32 -1.37 2.25 -7.42
C THR A 32 -0.13 3.03 -7.87
N THR A 33 0.11 4.20 -7.28
CA THR A 33 1.23 5.08 -7.62
C THR A 33 2.25 5.00 -6.51
N LEU A 34 3.40 4.41 -6.85
CA LEU A 34 4.54 4.21 -5.98
C LEU A 34 5.67 5.13 -6.44
N PHE A 35 6.49 5.61 -5.51
CA PHE A 35 7.71 6.37 -5.78
C PHE A 35 8.89 5.64 -5.15
N LYS A 36 9.90 5.26 -5.93
CA LYS A 36 11.14 4.66 -5.44
C LYS A 36 11.93 5.72 -4.69
N VAL A 37 12.16 5.49 -3.40
CA VAL A 37 12.90 6.44 -2.54
C VAL A 37 14.29 5.97 -2.16
N ALA A 38 14.55 4.65 -2.22
CA ALA A 38 15.89 4.10 -2.04
C ALA A 38 15.98 2.68 -2.59
N ARG A 39 17.19 2.27 -2.99
CA ARG A 39 17.54 0.85 -3.07
C ARG A 39 17.90 0.35 -1.68
N ILE A 40 17.48 -0.86 -1.33
CA ILE A 40 17.92 -1.56 -0.13
C ILE A 40 18.59 -2.87 -0.51
N THR A 41 19.76 -3.14 0.07
CA THR A 41 20.49 -4.40 -0.14
C THR A 41 20.82 -5.05 1.19
N TYR A 42 20.58 -6.35 1.29
CA TYR A 42 21.07 -7.21 2.37
C TYR A 42 22.23 -8.05 1.85
N GLU A 43 23.33 -8.09 2.60
CA GLU A 43 24.50 -8.92 2.31
C GLU A 43 24.85 -9.80 3.50
N LEU A 44 25.17 -11.07 3.21
CA LEU A 44 25.67 -12.06 4.17
C LEU A 44 27.06 -12.52 3.73
N PHE A 45 27.98 -12.64 4.68
CA PHE A 45 29.38 -12.94 4.46
C PHE A 45 29.77 -14.33 5.01
N GLU A 46 30.95 -14.82 4.61
CA GLU A 46 31.45 -16.15 5.00
C GLU A 46 31.64 -16.34 6.51
N ASP A 47 31.93 -15.27 7.24
CA ASP A 47 32.10 -15.26 8.69
C ASP A 47 30.77 -15.07 9.46
N GLU A 48 29.64 -15.28 8.79
CA GLU A 48 28.27 -15.06 9.28
C GLU A 48 27.94 -13.58 9.61
N SER A 49 28.86 -12.65 9.35
CA SER A 49 28.55 -11.23 9.44
C SER A 49 27.58 -10.83 8.33
N TYR A 50 26.77 -9.80 8.61
CA TYR A 50 25.77 -9.31 7.67
C TYR A 50 25.65 -7.79 7.76
N GLN A 51 25.13 -7.19 6.68
CA GLN A 51 24.83 -5.77 6.65
C GLN A 51 23.62 -5.45 5.78
N TYR A 52 22.96 -4.34 6.10
CA TYR A 52 22.01 -3.68 5.23
C TYR A 52 22.60 -2.38 4.68
N LEU A 53 22.31 -2.10 3.42
CA LEU A 53 22.70 -0.89 2.70
C LEU A 53 21.44 -0.19 2.23
N PHE A 54 21.34 1.12 2.44
CA PHE A 54 20.31 1.96 1.85
C PHE A 54 20.97 2.99 0.95
N GLU A 55 20.59 3.03 -0.32
CA GLU A 55 21.06 4.02 -1.30
C GLU A 55 19.86 4.87 -1.72
N PRO A 56 19.68 6.06 -1.11
CA PRO A 56 18.54 6.91 -1.40
C PRO A 56 18.59 7.47 -2.82
N TYR A 57 17.41 7.58 -3.42
CA TYR A 57 17.21 8.24 -4.70
C TYR A 57 16.85 9.71 -4.46
N TYR A 58 17.88 10.55 -4.29
CA TYR A 58 17.67 11.98 -3.97
C TYR A 58 16.93 12.74 -5.07
N ASP A 59 17.08 12.33 -6.33
CA ASP A 59 16.32 12.81 -7.48
C ASP A 59 14.79 12.63 -7.31
N VAL A 60 14.36 11.61 -6.57
CA VAL A 60 12.96 11.40 -6.20
C VAL A 60 12.64 12.03 -4.85
N VAL A 61 13.44 11.76 -3.82
CA VAL A 61 13.22 12.19 -2.43
C VAL A 61 13.07 13.70 -2.33
N ASP A 62 13.93 14.47 -3.00
CA ASP A 62 13.86 15.94 -2.99
C ASP A 62 12.57 16.44 -3.67
N GLY A 63 12.01 15.64 -4.59
CA GLY A 63 10.74 15.92 -5.24
C GLY A 63 9.51 15.79 -4.33
N LEU A 64 9.63 15.04 -3.24
CA LEU A 64 8.53 14.72 -2.33
C LEU A 64 8.26 15.78 -1.26
N GLU A 65 9.00 16.89 -1.24
CA GLU A 65 8.78 18.01 -0.31
C GLU A 65 7.31 18.46 -0.18
N PRO A 66 6.48 18.51 -1.24
CA PRO A 66 5.08 18.93 -1.12
C PRO A 66 4.17 17.92 -0.42
N VAL A 67 4.66 16.71 -0.10
CA VAL A 67 3.88 15.64 0.52
C VAL A 67 4.55 15.15 1.80
N ASP A 68 3.75 14.86 2.82
CA ASP A 68 4.25 14.25 4.05
C ASP A 68 4.54 12.76 3.81
N TRP A 69 5.79 12.46 3.50
CA TRP A 69 6.28 11.10 3.26
C TRP A 69 7.12 10.53 4.41
N GLY A 70 7.47 11.36 5.41
CA GLY A 70 8.05 10.92 6.70
C GLY A 70 9.51 10.48 6.71
N GLY A 71 10.17 10.30 5.56
CA GLY A 71 11.54 9.76 5.53
C GLY A 71 11.59 8.23 5.66
N ILE A 72 12.81 7.66 5.64
CA ILE A 72 13.00 6.22 5.90
C ILE A 72 13.31 6.03 7.41
N PRO A 73 12.50 5.27 8.16
CA PRO A 73 12.70 5.03 9.59
C PRO A 73 14.11 4.59 9.96
N GLY A 74 14.76 5.37 10.83
CA GLY A 74 16.11 5.11 11.31
C GLY A 74 17.24 5.52 10.36
N ILE A 75 16.94 6.24 9.26
CA ILE A 75 17.91 6.80 8.33
C ILE A 75 17.79 8.34 8.31
N ASP A 76 18.87 9.04 8.64
CA ASP A 76 18.94 10.50 8.54
C ASP A 76 19.39 10.92 7.13
N LEU A 77 18.41 11.22 6.28
CA LEU A 77 18.64 11.62 4.89
C LEU A 77 19.21 13.04 4.73
N THR A 78 19.20 13.85 5.79
CA THR A 78 19.77 15.21 5.75
C THR A 78 21.29 15.18 5.57
N LEU A 79 21.93 14.07 5.93
CA LEU A 79 23.36 13.85 5.74
C LEU A 79 23.76 13.65 4.27
N ARG A 80 22.80 13.45 3.37
CA ARG A 80 23.03 13.35 1.90
C ARG A 80 24.08 12.31 1.50
N LYS A 81 24.23 11.22 2.27
CA LYS A 81 25.17 10.13 1.91
C LYS A 81 24.65 9.35 0.72
N ASP A 82 25.56 8.89 -0.13
CA ASP A 82 25.24 7.99 -1.24
C ASP A 82 24.75 6.63 -0.73
N CYS A 83 25.28 6.17 0.40
CA CYS A 83 24.93 4.90 1.01
C CYS A 83 24.95 4.97 2.55
N TYR A 84 23.95 4.35 3.18
CA TYR A 84 23.83 4.20 4.62
C TYR A 84 23.93 2.73 5.00
N TYR A 85 24.99 2.38 5.74
CA TYR A 85 25.23 1.02 6.21
C TYR A 85 24.60 0.76 7.58
N ARG A 86 24.14 -0.47 7.80
CA ARG A 86 23.70 -1.03 9.07
C ARG A 86 24.32 -2.42 9.22
N VAL A 87 25.49 -2.46 9.85
CA VAL A 87 26.32 -3.66 10.00
C VAL A 87 25.99 -4.38 11.30
N GLY A 88 25.69 -5.67 11.21
CA GLY A 88 25.39 -6.54 12.36
C GLY A 88 24.14 -6.15 13.16
N VAL A 89 23.29 -5.27 12.60
CA VAL A 89 22.06 -4.80 13.24
C VAL A 89 20.90 -4.80 12.24
N ILE A 90 19.71 -5.09 12.73
CA ILE A 90 18.47 -5.00 11.94
C ILE A 90 18.02 -3.53 11.97
N PRO A 91 17.91 -2.83 10.82
CA PRO A 91 17.43 -1.46 10.78
C PRO A 91 16.00 -1.34 11.29
N THR A 92 15.65 -0.21 11.92
CA THR A 92 14.27 0.08 12.39
C THR A 92 13.23 -0.14 11.29
N PHE A 93 13.51 0.35 10.08
CA PHE A 93 12.68 0.12 8.89
C PHE A 93 12.33 -1.36 8.70
N ILE A 94 13.29 -2.27 8.86
CA ILE A 94 13.09 -3.71 8.70
C ILE A 94 12.40 -4.33 9.91
N SER A 95 12.85 -4.02 11.12
CA SER A 95 12.37 -4.68 12.35
C SER A 95 10.89 -4.43 12.62
N GLU A 96 10.37 -3.26 12.28
CA GLU A 96 8.97 -2.90 12.51
C GLU A 96 7.98 -3.54 11.52
N ARG A 97 8.50 -4.16 10.45
CA ARG A 97 7.71 -4.73 9.34
C ARG A 97 7.83 -6.25 9.22
N THR A 98 8.69 -6.87 10.02
CA THR A 98 9.03 -8.29 9.86
C THR A 98 8.81 -9.06 11.16
N PRO A 99 8.40 -10.34 11.09
CA PRO A 99 8.07 -11.11 12.29
C PRO A 99 9.29 -11.31 13.19
N SER A 100 9.06 -11.44 14.50
CA SER A 100 10.11 -11.84 15.44
C SER A 100 10.56 -13.29 15.18
N PRO A 101 11.84 -13.65 15.36
CA PRO A 101 12.30 -15.04 15.20
C PRO A 101 11.61 -16.00 16.17
N ASN A 102 11.14 -15.49 17.31
CA ASN A 102 10.50 -16.29 18.37
C ASN A 102 8.97 -16.36 18.22
N ARG A 103 8.40 -15.97 17.07
CA ARG A 103 6.95 -16.00 16.85
C ARG A 103 6.46 -17.44 16.72
N VAL A 104 5.42 -17.80 17.47
CA VAL A 104 4.88 -19.18 17.57
C VAL A 104 4.55 -19.77 16.19
N ASN A 105 3.91 -18.99 15.31
CA ASN A 105 3.46 -19.48 13.99
C ASN A 105 4.44 -19.13 12.85
N LEU A 106 5.70 -18.81 13.17
CA LEU A 106 6.68 -18.35 12.16
C LEU A 106 6.86 -19.36 11.03
N HIS A 107 6.91 -20.66 11.31
CA HIS A 107 7.11 -21.70 10.29
C HIS A 107 5.95 -21.81 9.29
N GLU A 108 4.72 -21.50 9.69
CA GLU A 108 3.56 -21.47 8.79
C GLU A 108 3.62 -20.22 7.91
N GLU A 109 3.92 -19.07 8.55
CA GLU A 109 4.10 -17.79 7.88
C GLU A 109 5.21 -17.81 6.82
N LEU A 110 6.37 -18.41 7.13
CA LEU A 110 7.47 -18.58 6.19
C LEU A 110 7.08 -19.45 5.00
N ARG A 111 6.38 -20.57 5.24
CA ARG A 111 5.87 -21.43 4.16
C ARG A 111 4.89 -20.69 3.25
N SER A 112 3.96 -19.90 3.82
CA SER A 112 3.05 -19.06 3.04
C SER A 112 3.76 -17.98 2.23
N ALA A 113 4.89 -17.47 2.72
CA ALA A 113 5.73 -16.48 2.04
C ALA A 113 6.78 -17.10 1.08
N ASN A 114 6.76 -18.42 0.87
CA ASN A 114 7.74 -19.17 0.08
C ASN A 114 9.19 -18.97 0.56
N LEU A 115 9.41 -19.10 1.87
CA LEU A 115 10.70 -18.94 2.54
C LEU A 115 11.07 -20.18 3.35
N ASP A 116 12.30 -20.66 3.20
CA ASP A 116 12.84 -21.77 4.02
C ASP A 116 13.34 -21.29 5.38
N HIS A 117 13.81 -20.04 5.45
CA HIS A 117 14.30 -19.39 6.66
C HIS A 117 13.93 -17.91 6.66
N LEU A 118 13.95 -17.28 7.85
CA LEU A 118 13.60 -15.87 8.00
C LEU A 118 14.72 -14.96 7.46
N ASN A 119 14.70 -14.70 6.15
CA ASN A 119 15.35 -13.54 5.56
C ASN A 119 14.35 -12.36 5.58
N ARG A 120 14.65 -11.35 6.40
CA ARG A 120 13.74 -10.22 6.64
C ARG A 120 13.52 -9.34 5.40
N LEU A 121 14.54 -9.15 4.57
CA LEU A 121 14.36 -8.38 3.33
C LEU A 121 13.52 -9.18 2.32
N GLN A 122 13.80 -10.48 2.16
CA GLN A 122 13.00 -11.34 1.27
C GLN A 122 11.55 -11.44 1.74
N TRP A 123 11.32 -11.48 3.06
CA TRP A 123 9.98 -11.41 3.64
C TRP A 123 9.22 -10.17 3.16
N LEU A 124 9.84 -8.99 3.21
CA LEU A 124 9.20 -7.75 2.78
C LEU A 124 8.90 -7.74 1.27
N ILE A 125 9.78 -8.34 0.46
CA ILE A 125 9.56 -8.47 -0.99
C ILE A 125 8.43 -9.47 -1.31
N ASN A 126 8.30 -10.54 -0.53
CA ASN A 126 7.37 -11.64 -0.81
C ASN A 126 5.98 -11.46 -0.20
N THR A 127 5.77 -10.45 0.65
CA THR A 127 4.52 -10.29 1.42
C THR A 127 4.02 -8.86 1.38
N ASP A 128 2.71 -8.67 1.49
CA ASP A 128 2.08 -7.35 1.60
C ASP A 128 2.20 -6.75 3.03
N THR A 129 3.26 -7.10 3.77
CA THR A 129 3.44 -6.60 5.13
C THR A 129 3.81 -5.13 5.13
N VAL A 130 2.97 -4.32 5.79
CA VAL A 130 3.13 -2.87 5.88
C VAL A 130 3.14 -2.42 7.33
N TYR A 131 3.94 -1.40 7.62
CA TYR A 131 3.89 -0.69 8.90
C TYR A 131 2.80 0.37 8.82
N THR A 132 1.93 0.46 9.83
CA THR A 132 0.79 1.38 9.80
C THR A 132 1.18 2.85 10.01
N GLY A 133 2.38 3.12 10.52
CA GLY A 133 2.84 4.47 10.81
C GLY A 133 3.43 5.22 9.62
N ASP A 134 3.62 4.57 8.47
CA ASP A 134 4.02 5.23 7.22
C ASP A 134 3.44 4.53 5.98
N LYS A 135 3.83 5.00 4.81
CA LYS A 135 3.37 4.48 3.51
C LYS A 135 4.50 3.82 2.74
N LEU A 136 5.51 3.29 3.42
CA LEU A 136 6.64 2.66 2.76
C LEU A 136 6.43 1.15 2.62
N ILE A 137 6.70 0.65 1.41
CA ILE A 137 6.74 -0.77 1.08
C ILE A 137 8.10 -1.14 0.48
N VAL A 138 8.37 -2.43 0.35
CA VAL A 138 9.56 -2.93 -0.36
C VAL A 138 9.10 -3.76 -1.54
N GLU A 139 9.55 -3.37 -2.72
CA GLU A 139 9.31 -4.11 -3.96
C GLU A 139 10.58 -4.84 -4.39
N LYS A 140 10.43 -5.79 -5.32
CA LYS A 140 11.58 -6.49 -5.91
C LYS A 140 12.52 -5.50 -6.61
N ASP A 141 13.82 -5.79 -6.59
CA ASP A 141 14.82 -5.01 -7.34
C ASP A 141 14.44 -4.87 -8.82
N GLY A 142 14.57 -3.65 -9.35
CA GLY A 142 14.17 -3.31 -10.72
C GLY A 142 12.66 -3.32 -10.98
N PHE A 143 11.81 -3.42 -9.94
CA PHE A 143 10.36 -3.39 -10.07
C PHE A 143 9.90 -2.12 -10.81
N ASN A 144 9.01 -2.32 -11.79
CA ASN A 144 8.33 -1.26 -12.52
C ASN A 144 6.94 -1.77 -12.93
N ASN A 145 5.88 -1.13 -12.44
CA ASN A 145 4.50 -1.53 -12.72
C ASN A 145 3.78 -0.58 -13.69
N PHE A 146 4.52 0.31 -14.36
CA PHE A 146 3.94 1.40 -15.12
C PHE A 146 4.66 1.66 -16.44
N SER A 147 3.88 1.75 -17.52
CA SER A 147 4.41 1.91 -18.88
C SER A 147 3.56 2.84 -19.76
N HIS A 148 2.46 3.39 -19.26
CA HIS A 148 1.47 4.06 -20.12
C HIS A 148 0.92 5.35 -19.53
N ILE A 149 1.08 6.46 -20.26
CA ILE A 149 0.49 7.74 -19.88
C ILE A 149 -1.02 7.73 -20.15
N SER A 150 -1.82 8.01 -19.11
CA SER A 150 -3.27 8.08 -19.27
C SER A 150 -3.71 9.27 -20.12
N THR A 151 -4.64 9.02 -21.04
CA THR A 151 -5.31 10.04 -21.86
C THR A 151 -6.72 10.36 -21.39
N ARG A 152 -7.18 9.73 -20.30
CA ARG A 152 -8.57 9.83 -19.81
C ARG A 152 -8.95 11.23 -19.33
N SER A 153 -8.04 11.89 -18.62
CA SER A 153 -8.21 13.27 -18.15
C SER A 153 -6.86 13.89 -17.80
N ALA A 154 -6.82 15.21 -17.66
CA ALA A 154 -5.63 15.92 -17.19
C ALA A 154 -5.15 15.39 -15.82
N GLN A 155 -6.06 15.11 -14.89
CA GLN A 155 -5.71 14.56 -13.57
C GLN A 155 -5.01 13.21 -13.70
N TRP A 156 -5.55 12.29 -14.52
CA TRP A 156 -4.96 10.97 -14.71
C TRP A 156 -3.66 11.03 -15.48
N ARG A 157 -3.52 11.99 -16.41
CA ARG A 157 -2.28 12.25 -17.12
C ARG A 157 -1.19 12.73 -16.16
N ALA A 158 -1.46 13.72 -15.32
CA ALA A 158 -0.53 14.20 -14.31
C ALA A 158 -0.09 13.07 -13.36
N LEU A 159 -1.03 12.25 -12.88
CA LEU A 159 -0.71 11.09 -12.04
C LEU A 159 0.16 10.05 -12.75
N SER A 160 -0.05 9.85 -14.05
CA SER A 160 0.75 8.94 -14.86
C SER A 160 2.19 9.43 -15.01
N ILE A 161 2.36 10.73 -15.22
CA ILE A 161 3.69 11.35 -15.32
C ILE A 161 4.40 11.29 -13.98
N LEU A 162 3.68 11.55 -12.86
CA LEU A 162 4.21 11.32 -11.51
C LEU A 162 4.69 9.89 -11.30
N GLN A 163 3.93 8.90 -11.78
CA GLN A 163 4.32 7.50 -11.64
C GLN A 163 5.59 7.17 -12.43
N LEU A 164 5.74 7.69 -13.65
CA LEU A 164 6.99 7.56 -14.42
C LEU A 164 8.17 8.23 -13.70
N LEU A 165 7.96 9.45 -13.21
CA LEU A 165 8.94 10.21 -12.44
C LEU A 165 9.41 9.44 -11.20
N GLY A 166 8.47 9.01 -10.37
CA GLY A 166 8.79 8.31 -9.12
C GLY A 166 9.29 6.88 -9.32
N MET A 167 8.97 6.21 -10.43
CA MET A 167 9.59 4.91 -10.78
C MET A 167 11.02 5.03 -11.32
N ARG A 168 11.55 6.25 -11.44
CA ARG A 168 12.85 6.54 -12.06
C ARG A 168 12.94 6.01 -13.49
N LEU A 169 11.84 6.08 -14.23
CA LEU A 169 11.81 5.74 -15.65
C LEU A 169 12.29 6.94 -16.48
N PRO A 170 12.85 6.71 -17.69
CA PRO A 170 13.12 7.76 -18.66
C PRO A 170 11.86 8.55 -18.98
N ILE A 171 12.02 9.85 -19.20
CA ILE A 171 10.89 10.74 -19.48
C ILE A 171 11.18 11.49 -20.75
N ASP A 172 10.32 11.24 -21.74
CA ASP A 172 10.27 11.98 -22.98
C ASP A 172 8.94 12.72 -23.05
N ILE A 173 8.97 14.05 -22.94
CA ILE A 173 7.78 14.89 -23.10
C ILE A 173 7.93 15.64 -24.41
N GLN A 174 7.07 15.34 -25.37
CA GLN A 174 7.06 15.99 -26.69
C GLN A 174 8.41 15.93 -27.42
N GLY A 175 9.18 14.84 -27.22
CA GLY A 175 10.49 14.65 -27.84
C GLY A 175 11.66 15.31 -27.09
N ILE A 176 11.40 15.94 -25.94
CA ILE A 176 12.43 16.41 -25.03
C ILE A 176 12.68 15.33 -23.99
N HIS A 177 13.92 14.87 -23.92
CA HIS A 177 14.40 13.95 -22.91
C HIS A 177 14.77 14.71 -21.64
N PHE A 178 14.26 14.28 -20.48
CA PHE A 178 14.57 14.86 -19.19
C PHE A 178 15.53 13.95 -18.42
N ASP A 179 16.59 14.53 -17.88
CA ASP A 179 17.57 13.80 -17.09
C ASP A 179 17.15 13.67 -15.61
N ASP A 180 17.91 12.88 -14.85
CA ASP A 180 17.64 12.68 -13.43
C ASP A 180 17.82 13.96 -12.59
N SER A 181 18.56 14.97 -13.06
CA SER A 181 18.74 16.23 -12.33
C SER A 181 17.47 17.08 -12.30
N GLU A 182 16.64 16.96 -13.34
CA GLU A 182 15.37 17.68 -13.47
C GLU A 182 14.21 16.96 -12.77
N ARG A 183 14.37 15.66 -12.48
CA ARG A 183 13.32 14.78 -11.93
C ARG A 183 12.67 15.35 -10.68
N SER A 184 13.45 15.84 -9.72
CA SER A 184 12.90 16.38 -8.46
C SER A 184 11.98 17.58 -8.70
N THR A 185 12.37 18.47 -9.61
CA THR A 185 11.59 19.66 -9.98
C THR A 185 10.30 19.27 -10.70
N LEU A 186 10.38 18.29 -11.61
CA LEU A 186 9.20 17.76 -12.29
C LEU A 186 8.24 17.07 -11.32
N ILE A 187 8.74 16.28 -10.36
CA ILE A 187 7.89 15.66 -9.33
C ILE A 187 7.14 16.75 -8.56
N ARG A 188 7.83 17.80 -8.09
CA ARG A 188 7.18 18.92 -7.39
C ARG A 188 6.09 19.57 -8.24
N ALA A 189 6.39 19.88 -9.49
CA ALA A 189 5.44 20.54 -10.40
C ALA A 189 4.20 19.68 -10.64
N TYR A 190 4.37 18.39 -10.95
CA TYR A 190 3.26 17.50 -11.24
C TYR A 190 2.48 17.07 -9.99
N LEU A 191 3.09 17.08 -8.80
CA LEU A 191 2.38 16.89 -7.53
C LEU A 191 1.39 18.03 -7.32
N LEU A 192 1.85 19.28 -7.49
CA LEU A 192 1.00 20.46 -7.39
C LEU A 192 -0.12 20.44 -8.45
N GLU A 193 0.20 20.09 -9.69
CA GLU A 193 -0.80 19.97 -10.77
C GLU A 193 -1.84 18.89 -10.45
N TYR A 194 -1.40 17.70 -10.02
CA TYR A 194 -2.30 16.60 -9.68
C TYR A 194 -3.24 16.98 -8.52
N GLU A 195 -2.72 17.56 -7.43
CA GLU A 195 -3.52 17.94 -6.27
C GLU A 195 -4.52 19.06 -6.61
N PHE A 196 -4.11 20.02 -7.44
CA PHE A 196 -5.01 21.05 -7.94
C PHE A 196 -6.18 20.44 -8.74
N LEU A 197 -5.88 19.55 -9.69
CA LEU A 197 -6.88 18.89 -10.53
C LEU A 197 -7.78 17.95 -9.72
N ALA A 198 -7.22 17.22 -8.75
CA ALA A 198 -7.95 16.34 -7.84
C ALA A 198 -8.92 17.14 -6.97
N THR A 199 -8.47 18.28 -6.44
CA THR A 199 -9.30 19.18 -5.63
C THR A 199 -10.43 19.79 -6.44
N LYS A 200 -10.15 20.31 -7.64
CA LYS A 200 -11.17 20.82 -8.55
C LYS A 200 -12.24 19.76 -8.87
N ARG A 201 -11.82 18.51 -9.07
CA ARG A 201 -12.75 17.39 -9.31
C ARG A 201 -13.62 17.10 -8.08
N ARG A 202 -13.04 17.05 -6.88
CA ARG A 202 -13.78 16.85 -5.61
C ARG A 202 -14.85 17.92 -5.42
N VAL A 203 -14.49 19.20 -5.56
CA VAL A 203 -15.44 20.33 -5.45
C VAL A 203 -16.61 20.20 -6.44
N ASN A 204 -16.31 19.88 -7.71
CA ASN A 204 -17.37 19.70 -8.71
C ASN A 204 -18.26 18.49 -8.42
N GLN A 205 -17.68 17.40 -7.92
CA GLN A 205 -18.42 16.20 -7.52
C GLN A 205 -19.34 16.50 -6.34
N ASP A 206 -18.86 17.23 -5.33
CA ASP A 206 -19.64 17.61 -4.15
C ASP A 206 -20.80 18.53 -4.54
N ARG A 207 -20.57 19.52 -5.41
CA ARG A 207 -21.64 20.35 -5.97
C ARG A 207 -22.70 19.52 -6.70
N GLY A 208 -22.28 18.60 -7.56
CA GLY A 208 -23.20 17.69 -8.27
C GLY A 208 -23.98 16.78 -7.32
N GLN A 209 -23.37 16.32 -6.23
CA GLN A 209 -24.07 15.55 -5.20
C GLN A 209 -25.09 16.38 -4.43
N MET A 210 -24.79 17.65 -4.11
CA MET A 210 -25.75 18.55 -3.47
C MET A 210 -26.96 18.80 -4.38
N GLU A 211 -26.73 19.15 -5.65
CA GLU A 211 -27.82 19.34 -6.63
C GLU A 211 -28.67 18.06 -6.81
N ALA A 212 -28.04 16.88 -6.82
CA ALA A 212 -28.76 15.61 -6.93
C ALA A 212 -29.59 15.28 -5.69
N ARG A 213 -29.13 15.66 -4.48
CA ARG A 213 -29.88 15.53 -3.23
C ARG A 213 -31.09 16.47 -3.22
N GLU A 214 -30.92 17.72 -3.65
CA GLU A 214 -32.00 18.70 -3.78
C GLU A 214 -33.08 18.24 -4.76
N ARG A 215 -32.67 17.60 -5.88
CA ARG A 215 -33.60 17.02 -6.87
C ARG A 215 -34.19 15.67 -6.44
N GLY A 216 -33.88 15.16 -5.25
CA GLY A 216 -34.40 13.89 -4.74
C GLY A 216 -33.90 12.64 -5.49
N VAL A 217 -32.83 12.74 -6.27
CA VAL A 217 -32.28 11.61 -7.06
C VAL A 217 -31.62 10.56 -6.15
N TYR A 218 -31.10 10.99 -5.00
CA TYR A 218 -30.34 10.12 -4.09
C TYR A 218 -31.28 9.32 -3.17
N THR A 219 -31.79 8.18 -3.65
CA THR A 219 -32.70 7.30 -2.88
C THR A 219 -31.98 6.28 -1.98
N GLY A 220 -30.65 6.40 -1.83
CA GLY A 220 -29.83 5.43 -1.10
C GLY A 220 -29.66 4.10 -1.84
N ARG A 221 -29.07 3.11 -1.15
CA ARG A 221 -28.86 1.77 -1.70
C ARG A 221 -30.21 1.09 -1.93
N LYS A 222 -30.49 0.67 -3.17
CA LYS A 222 -31.67 -0.15 -3.47
C LYS A 222 -31.70 -1.36 -2.52
N PRO A 223 -32.80 -1.60 -1.79
CA PRO A 223 -32.89 -2.74 -0.91
C PRO A 223 -32.67 -4.04 -1.67
N ILE A 224 -32.09 -5.04 -1.01
CA ILE A 224 -32.03 -6.40 -1.56
C ILE A 224 -33.48 -6.84 -1.80
N GLU A 225 -33.76 -7.22 -3.04
CA GLU A 225 -35.06 -7.66 -3.48
C GLU A 225 -35.32 -9.07 -2.96
N VAL A 226 -36.27 -9.16 -2.03
CA VAL A 226 -36.81 -10.42 -1.53
C VAL A 226 -38.31 -10.28 -1.61
N SER A 227 -38.97 -11.24 -2.25
CA SER A 227 -40.42 -11.17 -2.43
C SER A 227 -41.12 -11.19 -1.07
N ILE A 228 -42.19 -10.40 -0.94
CA ILE A 228 -43.01 -10.34 0.27
C ILE A 228 -43.53 -11.74 0.68
N PRO A 229 -44.02 -12.59 -0.25
CA PRO A 229 -44.44 -13.95 0.09
C PRO A 229 -43.31 -14.80 0.68
N LEU A 230 -42.10 -14.73 0.11
CA LEU A 230 -40.95 -15.47 0.62
C LEU A 230 -40.54 -15.00 2.01
N LEU A 231 -40.55 -13.67 2.26
CA LEU A 231 -40.26 -13.15 3.59
C LEU A 231 -41.29 -13.58 4.63
N ALA A 232 -42.58 -13.62 4.27
CA ALA A 232 -43.64 -14.09 5.15
C ALA A 232 -43.49 -15.59 5.45
N GLU A 233 -43.24 -16.41 4.43
CA GLU A 233 -43.00 -17.84 4.59
C GLU A 233 -41.80 -18.12 5.50
N VAL A 234 -40.66 -17.47 5.25
CA VAL A 234 -39.44 -17.63 6.06
C VAL A 234 -39.68 -17.18 7.50
N ARG A 235 -40.43 -16.10 7.71
CA ARG A 235 -40.80 -15.63 9.06
C ARG A 235 -41.60 -16.70 9.82
N ASP A 236 -42.62 -17.26 9.18
CA ASP A 236 -43.55 -18.19 9.82
C ASP A 236 -42.89 -19.56 10.06
N ARG A 237 -42.06 -20.04 9.12
CA ARG A 237 -41.26 -21.27 9.27
C ARG A 237 -40.19 -21.12 10.35
N LEU A 238 -39.57 -19.94 10.48
CA LEU A 238 -38.60 -19.66 11.55
C LEU A 238 -39.28 -19.55 12.92
N ALA A 239 -40.45 -18.92 13.00
CA ALA A 239 -41.21 -18.78 14.24
C ALA A 239 -41.76 -20.13 14.76
N SER A 240 -42.14 -21.03 13.85
CA SER A 240 -42.61 -22.38 14.17
C SER A 240 -41.48 -23.41 14.32
N GLY A 241 -40.21 -22.99 14.19
CA GLY A 241 -39.03 -23.85 14.38
C GLY A 241 -38.75 -24.84 13.24
N HIS A 242 -39.43 -24.73 12.10
CA HIS A 242 -39.25 -25.61 10.94
C HIS A 242 -37.97 -25.33 10.15
N ILE A 243 -37.39 -24.14 10.30
CA ILE A 243 -36.07 -23.78 9.75
C ILE A 243 -35.26 -23.09 10.83
N THR A 244 -33.94 -23.23 10.73
CA THR A 244 -32.96 -22.53 11.56
C THR A 244 -32.70 -21.12 11.02
N LEU A 245 -32.15 -20.24 11.88
CA LEU A 245 -31.72 -18.91 11.44
C LEU A 245 -30.68 -19.00 10.31
N LYS A 246 -29.78 -19.99 10.33
CA LYS A 246 -28.76 -20.17 9.29
C LYS A 246 -29.40 -20.45 7.91
N GLU A 247 -30.42 -21.29 7.88
CA GLU A 247 -31.18 -21.61 6.67
C GLU A 247 -31.99 -20.40 6.19
N ALA A 248 -32.64 -19.67 7.10
CA ALA A 248 -33.37 -18.44 6.77
C ALA A 248 -32.46 -17.37 6.12
N LEU A 249 -31.22 -17.23 6.60
CA LEU A 249 -30.24 -16.30 6.04
C LEU A 249 -29.74 -16.76 4.65
N GLN A 250 -29.58 -18.07 4.44
CA GLN A 250 -29.20 -18.61 3.13
C GLN A 250 -30.30 -18.43 2.08
N VAL A 251 -31.55 -18.72 2.45
CA VAL A 251 -32.71 -18.61 1.55
C VAL A 251 -32.98 -17.16 1.15
N THR A 252 -32.95 -16.24 2.11
CA THR A 252 -33.23 -14.81 1.85
C THR A 252 -32.02 -14.03 1.35
N LYS A 253 -30.80 -14.59 1.52
CA LYS A 253 -29.53 -13.91 1.27
C LYS A 253 -29.39 -12.58 2.03
N LEU A 254 -30.14 -12.41 3.12
CA LEU A 254 -30.11 -11.23 3.97
C LEU A 254 -29.15 -11.43 5.14
N SER A 255 -28.59 -10.34 5.65
CA SER A 255 -27.91 -10.37 6.95
C SER A 255 -28.93 -10.53 8.08
N LYS A 256 -28.50 -11.04 9.24
CA LYS A 256 -29.35 -11.20 10.42
C LYS A 256 -30.09 -9.90 10.77
N ALA A 257 -29.38 -8.78 10.84
CA ALA A 257 -29.97 -7.48 11.15
C ALA A 257 -30.99 -7.03 10.08
N THR A 258 -30.69 -7.23 8.80
CA THR A 258 -31.59 -6.88 7.71
C THR A 258 -32.86 -7.76 7.72
N LEU A 259 -32.74 -9.05 8.01
CA LEU A 259 -33.85 -10.00 8.04
C LEU A 259 -34.87 -9.61 9.12
N TYR A 260 -34.43 -9.38 10.36
CA TYR A 260 -35.32 -8.98 11.44
C TYR A 260 -35.94 -7.60 11.21
N ARG A 261 -35.19 -6.64 10.65
CA ARG A 261 -35.76 -5.35 10.25
C ARG A 261 -36.90 -5.52 9.25
N ARG A 262 -36.72 -6.34 8.21
CA ARG A 262 -37.76 -6.63 7.21
C ARG A 262 -38.98 -7.34 7.81
N PHE A 263 -38.79 -8.23 8.79
CA PHE A 263 -39.91 -8.86 9.50
C PHE A 263 -40.74 -7.86 10.31
N ASN A 264 -40.08 -6.87 10.94
CA ASN A 264 -40.78 -5.82 11.66
C ASN A 264 -41.55 -4.90 10.69
N GLU A 265 -40.93 -4.50 9.58
CA GLU A 265 -41.60 -3.74 8.51
C GLU A 265 -42.84 -4.49 7.97
N LEU A 266 -42.74 -5.81 7.79
CA LEU A 266 -43.86 -6.67 7.39
C LEU A 266 -45.01 -6.68 8.42
N LYS A 267 -44.69 -6.81 9.71
CA LYS A 267 -45.69 -6.76 10.78
C LYS A 267 -46.40 -5.40 10.84
N GLU A 268 -45.66 -4.31 10.71
CA GLU A 268 -46.22 -2.95 10.69
C GLU A 268 -47.12 -2.70 9.48
N SER A 269 -46.77 -3.28 8.32
CA SER A 269 -47.59 -3.19 7.11
C SER A 269 -48.88 -4.03 7.14
N GLN A 270 -48.94 -5.08 7.97
CA GLN A 270 -50.11 -5.94 8.16
C GLN A 270 -51.10 -5.41 9.22
N ASN A 271 -50.66 -4.46 10.05
CA ASN A 271 -51.47 -3.83 11.12
C ASN A 271 -52.04 -2.45 10.71
N LYS A 272 -51.88 -2.04 9.45
CA LYS A 272 -52.52 -0.87 8.84
C LYS A 272 -53.59 -1.32 7.86
#